data_AF-A0A4Z0Q3Y2-F1
#
_entry.id   AF-A0A4Z0Q3Y2-F1
#
_cell.length_a   1.000
_cell.length_b   1.000
_cell.length_c   1.000
_cell.angle_alpha   90.00
_cell.angle_beta   90.00
_cell.angle_gamma   90.00
#
_symmetry.space_group_name_H-M   'P 1'
#
loop_
_entity.id
_entity.type
_entity.pdbx_description
1 polymer ?
#
loop_
_entity_poly.entity_id
_entity_poly.type
_entity_poly.pdbx_seq_one_letter_code
_entity_poly.pdbx_strand_id
1 'polypeptide(L)'
;MRTVLALGLLVILGLSSRPGQAQSGQNADDISVGQQLIQQDAGSIVEPSSATNKASLLQNGTLNQSSIDQRMLGVGQGNTALITQNGASNVAYILQAGAQNRTSVSQVGANNVALSEITGSNTESDIVQRGNGNRVEQRLSVDDRRYTVEQMGTNNTLLQRESGTTAPGYEVTMKGNGIRIVIEQGRVATMP
;
A
#
# COMPACT_ATOMS: atom_id res chain seq x y z
N MET A 1 -61.65 47.89 30.14
CA MET A 1 -61.98 48.51 28.84
C MET A 1 -60.96 48.05 27.81
N ARG A 2 -61.47 47.59 26.66
CA ARG A 2 -60.88 47.41 25.31
C ARG A 2 -59.42 47.90 25.16
N THR A 3 -58.50 47.12 24.57
CA THR A 3 -58.44 46.91 23.11
C THR A 3 -57.63 45.66 22.69
N VAL A 4 -58.04 45.09 21.56
CA VAL A 4 -57.50 43.94 20.82
C VAL A 4 -56.24 44.34 20.04
N LEU A 5 -55.25 43.45 19.90
CA LEU A 5 -54.44 43.36 18.68
C LEU A 5 -53.86 41.95 18.49
N ALA A 6 -54.32 41.30 17.42
CA ALA A 6 -53.72 40.10 16.86
C ALA A 6 -52.42 40.47 16.13
N LEU A 7 -51.34 39.73 16.41
CA LEU A 7 -50.15 39.61 15.57
C LEU A 7 -50.01 38.09 15.36
N GLY A 8 -50.36 37.52 14.21
CA GLY A 8 -49.70 37.79 12.94
C GLY A 8 -48.51 36.84 12.82
N LEU A 9 -48.79 35.58 12.47
CA LEU A 9 -47.75 34.59 12.16
C LEU A 9 -46.93 35.09 10.97
N LEU A 10 -45.72 35.57 11.24
CA LEU A 10 -44.79 36.03 10.22
C LEU A 10 -44.10 34.80 9.59
N VAL A 11 -44.60 34.36 8.44
CA VAL A 11 -43.87 33.46 7.55
C VAL A 11 -42.77 34.28 6.87
N ILE A 12 -41.54 34.17 7.36
CA ILE A 12 -40.36 34.69 6.65
C ILE A 12 -39.94 33.62 5.63
N LEU A 13 -40.43 33.76 4.40
CA LEU A 13 -39.75 33.23 3.22
C LEU A 13 -38.69 34.25 2.79
N GLY A 14 -37.45 34.02 3.22
CA GLY A 14 -36.26 34.73 2.76
C GLY A 14 -35.23 33.73 2.26
N LEU A 15 -35.15 33.58 0.93
CA LEU A 15 -34.13 32.81 0.21
C LEU A 15 -32.73 33.44 0.34
N SER A 16 -31.72 32.61 0.06
CA SER A 16 -30.26 32.84 -0.05
C SER A 16 -29.49 32.55 1.24
N SER A 17 -28.52 31.63 1.29
CA SER A 17 -27.72 30.98 0.24
C SER A 17 -27.23 29.60 0.74
N ARG A 18 -27.33 28.57 -0.09
CA ARG A 18 -26.45 27.39 0.01
C ARG A 18 -25.05 27.86 -0.41
N PRO A 19 -23.96 27.43 0.26
CA PRO A 19 -23.45 26.09 -0.01
C PRO A 19 -22.85 25.42 1.25
N GLY A 20 -23.48 24.36 1.72
CA GLY A 20 -22.76 23.28 2.38
C GLY A 20 -22.75 22.12 1.39
N GLN A 21 -21.94 22.24 0.34
CA GLN A 21 -21.71 21.09 -0.54
C GLN A 21 -21.16 19.97 0.35
N ALA A 22 -21.93 18.90 0.51
CA ALA A 22 -21.37 17.58 0.70
C ALA A 22 -20.61 17.25 -0.58
N GLN A 23 -19.43 17.87 -0.73
CA GLN A 23 -18.51 17.55 -1.78
C GLN A 23 -17.94 16.20 -1.38
N SER A 24 -18.46 15.16 -2.01
CA SER A 24 -17.73 13.94 -2.32
C SER A 24 -16.44 14.35 -3.03
N GLY A 25 -15.47 14.80 -2.24
CA GLY A 25 -14.11 15.05 -2.67
C GLY A 25 -13.48 13.69 -2.88
N GLN A 26 -13.68 13.15 -4.08
CA GLN A 26 -12.66 12.34 -4.70
C GLN A 26 -11.40 13.21 -4.65
N ASN A 27 -10.55 12.99 -3.65
CA ASN A 27 -9.25 13.62 -3.61
C ASN A 27 -8.52 13.08 -4.83
N ALA A 28 -8.52 13.88 -5.88
CA ALA A 28 -7.78 13.68 -7.11
C ALA A 28 -6.26 13.80 -6.91
N ASP A 29 -5.81 13.82 -5.65
CA ASP A 29 -4.44 14.04 -5.21
C ASP A 29 -3.77 12.77 -4.64
N ASP A 30 -4.48 11.63 -4.55
CA ASP A 30 -3.89 10.36 -4.06
C ASP A 30 -3.28 9.50 -5.19
N ILE A 31 -2.81 10.16 -6.26
CA ILE A 31 -2.22 9.52 -7.44
C ILE A 31 -0.83 10.09 -7.67
N SER A 32 0.12 9.74 -6.80
CA SER A 32 1.54 9.76 -7.18
C SER A 32 1.87 8.43 -7.88
N VAL A 33 1.34 8.28 -9.11
CA VAL A 33 1.58 7.10 -9.95
C VAL A 33 2.83 7.30 -10.79
N GLY A 34 3.87 6.54 -10.48
CA GLY A 34 4.92 6.19 -11.43
C GLY A 34 4.36 5.18 -12.45
N GLN A 35 3.93 5.70 -13.60
CA GLN A 35 3.62 5.01 -14.88
C GLN A 35 2.61 3.84 -14.90
N GLN A 36 1.48 4.15 -15.56
CA GLN A 36 0.61 3.31 -16.39
C GLN A 36 -0.36 2.34 -15.70
N LEU A 37 -1.56 2.88 -15.42
CA LEU A 37 -2.79 2.16 -15.13
C LEU A 37 -3.16 1.24 -16.31
N ILE A 38 -3.19 -0.08 -16.12
CA ILE A 38 -3.97 -0.98 -16.99
C ILE A 38 -5.33 -1.16 -16.33
N GLN A 39 -6.28 -0.33 -16.75
CA GLN A 39 -7.70 -0.59 -16.56
C GLN A 39 -8.12 -1.57 -17.66
N GLN A 40 -8.75 -2.67 -17.27
CA GLN A 40 -9.25 -3.69 -18.18
C GLN A 40 -10.29 -3.10 -19.14
N ASP A 41 -9.97 -3.03 -20.43
CA ASP A 41 -10.96 -3.17 -21.50
C ASP A 41 -10.32 -3.83 -22.74
N ALA A 42 -11.10 -4.63 -23.43
CA ALA A 42 -10.68 -5.54 -24.47
C ALA A 42 -10.18 -4.82 -25.73
N GLY A 43 -8.98 -5.18 -26.21
CA GLY A 43 -8.55 -4.85 -27.56
C GLY A 43 -7.07 -4.54 -27.69
N SER A 44 -6.30 -5.53 -28.15
CA SER A 44 -5.05 -5.39 -28.92
C SER A 44 -4.10 -4.25 -28.54
N ILE A 45 -2.99 -4.56 -27.86
CA ILE A 45 -1.82 -3.68 -27.84
C ILE A 45 -0.57 -4.50 -28.14
N VAL A 46 0.04 -4.16 -29.27
CA VAL A 46 1.35 -4.65 -29.74
C VAL A 46 2.42 -4.29 -28.71
N GLU A 47 3.23 -5.28 -28.34
CA GLU A 47 4.45 -5.14 -27.53
C GLU A 47 5.37 -4.02 -28.04
N PRO A 48 5.74 -3.03 -27.21
CA PRO A 48 7.01 -2.35 -27.34
C PRO A 48 8.03 -3.09 -26.46
N SER A 49 9.09 -3.58 -27.09
CA SER A 49 10.25 -4.24 -26.47
C SER A 49 10.68 -3.62 -25.13
N SER A 50 10.40 -4.36 -24.05
CA SER A 50 11.29 -4.68 -22.93
C SER A 50 12.15 -3.53 -22.33
N ALA A 51 11.63 -2.85 -21.30
CA ALA A 51 12.39 -2.34 -20.12
C ALA A 51 11.57 -1.43 -19.16
N THR A 52 10.24 -1.33 -19.27
CA THR A 52 9.50 -0.38 -18.42
C THR A 52 9.16 -0.93 -17.03
N ASN A 53 9.20 -0.04 -16.04
CA ASN A 53 8.65 -0.31 -14.71
C ASN A 53 7.13 -0.48 -14.82
N LYS A 54 6.57 -1.43 -14.05
CA LYS A 54 5.14 -1.70 -13.96
C LYS A 54 4.69 -1.53 -12.52
N ALA A 55 3.75 -0.62 -12.28
CA ALA A 55 3.13 -0.42 -10.98
C ALA A 55 1.62 -0.62 -11.07
N SER A 56 1.03 -1.31 -10.10
CA SER A 56 -0.41 -1.45 -9.97
C SER A 56 -0.83 -1.27 -8.52
N LEU A 57 -1.90 -0.51 -8.32
CA LEU A 57 -2.51 -0.28 -7.02
C LEU A 57 -4.01 -0.54 -7.10
N LEU A 58 -4.50 -1.43 -6.25
CA LEU A 58 -5.92 -1.71 -6.08
C LEU A 58 -6.32 -1.50 -4.62
N GLN A 59 -7.28 -0.61 -4.38
CA GLN A 59 -7.75 -0.28 -3.04
C GLN A 59 -9.27 -0.43 -2.95
N ASN A 60 -9.72 -1.21 -1.98
CA ASN A 60 -11.13 -1.37 -1.62
C ASN A 60 -11.32 -1.06 -0.13
N GLY A 61 -12.19 -0.10 0.18
CA GLY A 61 -12.47 0.38 1.54
C GLY A 61 -12.03 1.83 1.76
N THR A 62 -11.91 2.26 3.01
CA THR A 62 -11.78 3.68 3.38
C THR A 62 -10.40 4.02 3.96
N LEU A 63 -9.88 5.21 3.64
CA LEU A 63 -8.67 5.78 4.24
C LEU A 63 -7.40 4.92 4.14
N ASN A 64 -7.31 3.94 3.23
CA ASN A 64 -6.02 3.30 2.98
C ASN A 64 -5.11 4.28 2.22
N GLN A 65 -3.81 4.17 2.46
CA GLN A 65 -2.77 4.98 1.83
C GLN A 65 -1.78 4.05 1.17
N SER A 66 -1.31 4.41 -0.02
CA SER A 66 -0.31 3.62 -0.71
C SER A 66 0.52 4.40 -1.70
N SER A 67 1.75 3.95 -1.91
CA SER A 67 2.67 4.56 -2.87
C SER A 67 3.69 3.54 -3.37
N ILE A 68 4.02 3.67 -4.66
CA ILE A 68 5.01 2.85 -5.35
C ILE A 68 6.00 3.80 -6.01
N ASP A 69 7.28 3.65 -5.68
CA ASP A 69 8.40 4.31 -6.34
C ASP A 69 9.32 3.25 -6.95
N GLN A 70 9.57 3.36 -8.26
CA GLN A 70 10.42 2.44 -9.00
C GLN A 70 11.47 3.20 -9.79
N ARG A 71 12.73 2.95 -9.46
CA ARG A 71 13.89 3.53 -10.12
C ARG A 71 14.72 2.44 -10.79
N MET A 72 14.97 2.59 -12.09
CA MET A 72 15.92 1.72 -12.78
C MET A 72 17.36 2.18 -12.50
N LEU A 73 18.24 1.23 -12.18
CA LEU A 73 19.68 1.44 -12.09
C LEU A 73 20.36 0.45 -13.07
N GLY A 74 20.84 0.95 -14.22
CA GLY A 74 21.53 0.14 -15.22
C GLY A 74 20.68 -0.32 -16.41
N VAL A 75 21.21 -1.27 -17.19
CA VAL A 75 20.52 -1.89 -18.33
C VAL A 75 19.83 -3.17 -17.85
N GLY A 76 18.53 -3.30 -18.05
CA GLY A 76 17.75 -4.46 -17.59
C GLY A 76 16.25 -4.29 -17.82
N GLN A 77 15.45 -5.30 -17.49
CA GLN A 77 13.98 -5.14 -17.53
C GLN A 77 13.53 -4.31 -16.32
N GLY A 78 12.42 -3.59 -16.47
CA GLY A 78 11.87 -2.77 -15.39
C GLY A 78 11.37 -3.60 -14.20
N ASN A 79 11.20 -2.92 -13.09
CA ASN A 79 10.68 -3.50 -11.86
C ASN A 79 9.15 -3.66 -11.94
N THR A 80 8.59 -4.58 -11.17
CA THR A 80 7.15 -4.78 -11.03
C THR A 80 6.73 -4.61 -9.58
N ALA A 81 5.71 -3.80 -9.33
CA ALA A 81 5.16 -3.57 -8.00
C ALA A 81 3.62 -3.67 -8.05
N LEU A 82 3.05 -4.39 -7.08
CA LEU A 82 1.61 -4.53 -6.91
C LEU A 82 1.24 -4.28 -5.44
N ILE A 83 0.26 -3.42 -5.22
CA ILE A 83 -0.37 -3.24 -3.91
C ILE A 83 -1.87 -3.54 -4.05
N THR A 84 -2.39 -4.40 -3.18
CA THR A 84 -3.82 -4.66 -3.03
C THR A 84 -4.24 -4.48 -1.58
N GLN A 85 -5.13 -3.53 -1.31
CA GLN A 85 -5.64 -3.24 0.03
C GLN A 85 -7.15 -3.45 0.08
N ASN A 86 -7.62 -4.27 1.01
CA ASN A 86 -9.03 -4.50 1.28
C ASN A 86 -9.33 -4.26 2.76
N GLY A 87 -10.00 -3.15 3.07
CA GLY A 87 -10.40 -2.76 4.41
C GLY A 87 -10.10 -1.28 4.69
N ALA A 88 -9.73 -0.95 5.93
CA ALA A 88 -9.66 0.45 6.37
C ALA A 88 -8.28 0.84 6.94
N SER A 89 -7.81 2.04 6.58
CA SER A 89 -6.59 2.63 7.16
C SER A 89 -5.32 1.76 7.03
N ASN A 90 -5.25 0.90 6.01
CA ASN A 90 -4.03 0.17 5.70
C ASN A 90 -3.02 1.09 4.99
N VAL A 91 -1.74 0.85 5.20
CA VAL A 91 -0.64 1.63 4.59
C VAL A 91 0.31 0.68 3.89
N ALA A 92 0.62 0.95 2.62
CA ALA A 92 1.59 0.16 1.85
C ALA A 92 2.54 1.07 1.06
N TYR A 93 3.84 0.92 1.27
CA TYR A 93 4.86 1.66 0.52
C TYR A 93 5.86 0.68 -0.09
N ILE A 94 6.06 0.76 -1.40
CA ILE A 94 7.06 -0.02 -2.13
C ILE A 94 8.07 0.95 -2.75
N LEU A 95 9.35 0.74 -2.48
CA LEU A 95 10.45 1.35 -3.19
C LEU A 95 11.31 0.25 -3.82
N GLN A 96 11.51 0.32 -5.14
CA GLN A 96 12.37 -0.61 -5.87
C GLN A 96 13.42 0.15 -6.66
N ALA A 97 14.69 -0.13 -6.40
CA ALA A 97 15.84 0.40 -7.12
C ALA A 97 16.63 -0.74 -7.79
N GLY A 98 16.93 -0.61 -9.08
CA GLY A 98 17.63 -1.64 -9.87
C GLY A 98 16.77 -2.22 -10.98
N ALA A 99 16.94 -3.50 -11.30
CA ALA A 99 16.29 -4.15 -12.45
C ALA A 99 15.59 -5.45 -12.07
N GLN A 100 14.47 -5.77 -12.75
CA GLN A 100 13.74 -7.04 -12.57
C GLN A 100 13.26 -7.35 -11.14
N ASN A 101 13.20 -6.37 -10.24
CA ASN A 101 12.65 -6.61 -8.90
C ASN A 101 11.13 -6.73 -8.98
N ARG A 102 10.56 -7.63 -8.17
CA ARG A 102 9.12 -7.85 -8.07
C ARG A 102 8.68 -7.71 -6.62
N THR A 103 7.68 -6.88 -6.35
CA THR A 103 7.15 -6.72 -4.99
C THR A 103 5.64 -6.74 -5.03
N SER A 104 5.03 -7.60 -4.24
CA SER A 104 3.59 -7.66 -4.05
C SER A 104 3.23 -7.45 -2.59
N VAL A 105 2.26 -6.58 -2.32
CA VAL A 105 1.70 -6.35 -0.99
C VAL A 105 0.20 -6.58 -1.05
N SER A 106 -0.31 -7.51 -0.23
CA SER A 106 -1.73 -7.77 -0.05
C SER A 106 -2.13 -7.56 1.41
N GLN A 107 -3.01 -6.59 1.67
CA GLN A 107 -3.50 -6.26 3.01
C GLN A 107 -5.00 -6.47 3.08
N VAL A 108 -5.45 -7.30 4.02
CA VAL A 108 -6.87 -7.55 4.30
C VAL A 108 -7.14 -7.29 5.78
N GLY A 109 -8.01 -6.32 6.07
CA GLY A 109 -8.37 -5.90 7.43
C GLY A 109 -8.08 -4.42 7.68
N ALA A 110 -7.67 -4.05 8.89
CA ALA A 110 -7.49 -2.64 9.24
C ALA A 110 -6.14 -2.31 9.88
N ASN A 111 -5.64 -1.10 9.62
CA ASN A 111 -4.41 -0.56 10.22
C ASN A 111 -3.16 -1.42 9.97
N ASN A 112 -3.12 -2.21 8.90
CA ASN A 112 -1.92 -2.95 8.54
C ASN A 112 -0.92 -2.01 7.85
N VAL A 113 0.37 -2.21 8.10
CA VAL A 113 1.45 -1.40 7.53
C VAL A 113 2.46 -2.32 6.85
N ALA A 114 2.78 -2.06 5.59
CA ALA A 114 3.83 -2.73 4.84
C ALA A 114 4.76 -1.69 4.21
N LEU A 115 6.02 -1.73 4.59
CA LEU A 115 7.09 -0.94 4.01
C LEU A 115 8.11 -1.90 3.41
N SER A 116 8.27 -1.87 2.08
CA SER A 116 9.22 -2.71 1.35
C SER A 116 10.16 -1.86 0.52
N GLU A 117 11.45 -1.93 0.84
CA GLU A 117 12.53 -1.27 0.11
C GLU A 117 13.45 -2.35 -0.45
N ILE A 118 13.59 -2.40 -1.78
CA ILE A 118 14.43 -3.38 -2.47
C ILE A 118 15.42 -2.63 -3.36
N THR A 119 16.71 -2.88 -3.14
CA THR A 119 17.80 -2.44 -4.01
C THR A 119 18.56 -3.67 -4.51
N GLY A 120 18.81 -3.76 -5.81
CA GLY A 120 19.47 -4.90 -6.43
C GLY A 120 18.76 -5.35 -7.69
N SER A 121 18.97 -6.60 -8.09
CA SER A 121 18.38 -7.15 -9.30
C SER A 121 17.71 -8.49 -9.07
N ASN A 122 16.61 -8.73 -9.80
CA ASN A 122 15.90 -10.01 -9.81
C ASN A 122 15.50 -10.51 -8.41
N THR A 123 15.15 -9.59 -7.51
CA THR A 123 14.65 -9.92 -6.17
C THR A 123 13.13 -9.83 -6.12
N GLU A 124 12.49 -10.87 -5.61
CA GLU A 124 11.05 -11.00 -5.41
C GLU A 124 10.70 -10.92 -3.92
N SER A 125 9.68 -10.12 -3.58
CA SER A 125 9.15 -10.04 -2.23
C SER A 125 7.62 -10.02 -2.23
N ASP A 126 7.02 -11.00 -1.56
CA ASP A 126 5.58 -11.10 -1.41
C ASP A 126 5.18 -10.93 0.06
N ILE A 127 4.41 -9.90 0.35
CA ILE A 127 3.93 -9.58 1.70
C ILE A 127 2.41 -9.74 1.75
N VAL A 128 1.93 -10.61 2.62
CA VAL A 128 0.50 -10.86 2.87
C VAL A 128 0.19 -10.58 4.34
N GLN A 129 -0.71 -9.62 4.59
CA GLN A 129 -1.17 -9.27 5.93
C GLN A 129 -2.68 -9.47 6.04
N ARG A 130 -3.11 -10.36 6.93
CA ARG A 130 -4.52 -10.68 7.20
C ARG A 130 -4.84 -10.44 8.67
N GLY A 131 -5.72 -9.48 8.94
CA GLY A 131 -6.12 -9.10 10.29
C GLY A 131 -5.86 -7.62 10.57
N ASN A 132 -5.50 -7.27 11.80
CA ASN A 132 -5.45 -5.86 12.23
C ASN A 132 -4.11 -5.47 12.85
N GLY A 133 -3.59 -4.30 12.50
CA GLY A 133 -2.39 -3.75 13.15
C GLY A 133 -1.10 -4.51 12.86
N ASN A 134 -1.05 -5.34 11.82
CA ASN A 134 0.17 -6.05 11.45
C ASN A 134 1.15 -5.11 10.75
N ARG A 135 2.45 -5.28 10.99
CA ARG A 135 3.52 -4.43 10.48
C ARG A 135 4.64 -5.25 9.86
N VAL A 136 5.00 -4.92 8.63
CA VAL A 136 6.23 -5.39 7.97
C VAL A 136 7.07 -4.17 7.60
N GLU A 137 8.33 -4.19 8.00
CA GLU A 137 9.35 -3.27 7.51
C GLU A 137 10.50 -4.10 6.95
N GLN A 138 10.65 -4.06 5.63
CA GLN A 138 11.60 -4.88 4.89
C GLN A 138 12.56 -3.96 4.12
N ARG A 139 13.86 -4.17 4.31
CA ARG A 139 14.94 -3.55 3.51
C ARG A 139 15.86 -4.63 2.98
N LEU A 140 15.91 -4.77 1.65
CA LEU A 140 16.67 -5.81 0.97
C LEU A 140 17.65 -5.15 0.00
N SER A 141 18.94 -5.31 0.24
CA SER A 141 20.02 -4.95 -0.67
C SER A 141 20.68 -6.23 -1.17
N VAL A 142 19.99 -6.96 -2.05
CA VAL A 142 20.35 -8.32 -2.48
C VAL A 142 19.96 -8.56 -3.94
N ASP A 143 20.64 -9.51 -4.57
CA ASP A 143 20.34 -9.97 -5.93
C ASP A 143 19.85 -11.43 -5.92
N ASP A 144 18.97 -11.78 -6.85
CA ASP A 144 18.50 -13.15 -7.10
C ASP A 144 17.86 -13.84 -5.88
N ARG A 145 17.01 -13.12 -5.14
CA ARG A 145 16.34 -13.63 -3.94
C ARG A 145 14.83 -13.64 -4.03
N ARG A 146 14.22 -14.52 -3.23
CA ARG A 146 12.77 -14.55 -3.02
C ARG A 146 12.47 -14.51 -1.53
N TYR A 147 11.62 -13.59 -1.11
CA TYR A 147 11.12 -13.51 0.24
C TYR A 147 9.60 -13.57 0.25
N THR A 148 9.05 -14.31 1.20
CA THR A 148 7.61 -14.35 1.44
C THR A 148 7.36 -14.04 2.89
N VAL A 149 6.43 -13.12 3.17
CA VAL A 149 6.03 -12.76 4.52
C VAL A 149 4.52 -12.89 4.63
N GLU A 150 4.05 -13.79 5.49
CA GLU A 150 2.64 -13.95 5.81
C GLU A 150 2.40 -13.62 7.29
N GLN A 151 1.60 -12.57 7.56
CA GLN A 151 1.14 -12.23 8.90
C GLN A 151 -0.36 -12.47 9.00
N MET A 152 -0.77 -13.34 9.93
CA MET A 152 -2.17 -13.64 10.23
C MET A 152 -2.47 -13.34 11.71
N GLY A 153 -3.51 -12.55 11.95
CA GLY A 153 -3.96 -12.19 13.30
C GLY A 153 -3.74 -10.70 13.59
N THR A 154 -3.36 -10.35 14.82
CA THR A 154 -3.29 -8.94 15.23
C THR A 154 -1.94 -8.52 15.79
N ASN A 155 -1.52 -7.29 15.49
CA ASN A 155 -0.32 -6.67 16.08
C ASN A 155 0.98 -7.48 15.89
N ASN A 156 1.11 -8.24 14.81
CA ASN A 156 2.37 -8.91 14.48
C ASN A 156 3.33 -7.93 13.83
N THR A 157 4.62 -7.95 14.19
CA THR A 157 5.64 -7.05 13.66
C THR A 157 6.85 -7.83 13.13
N LEU A 158 7.16 -7.66 11.85
CA LEU A 158 8.40 -8.13 11.24
C LEU A 158 9.27 -6.93 10.88
N LEU A 159 10.53 -6.98 11.31
CA LEU A 159 11.60 -6.14 10.80
C LEU A 159 12.62 -7.04 10.08
N GLN A 160 12.84 -6.80 8.80
CA GLN A 160 13.73 -7.61 7.98
C GLN A 160 14.77 -6.72 7.30
N ARG A 161 16.06 -7.02 7.49
CA ARG A 161 17.18 -6.30 6.87
C ARG A 161 18.21 -7.25 6.30
N GLU A 162 18.38 -7.20 4.98
CA GLU A 162 19.30 -8.07 4.25
C GLU A 162 20.23 -7.20 3.39
N SER A 163 21.53 -7.46 3.46
CA SER A 163 22.53 -6.75 2.64
C SER A 163 23.68 -7.68 2.18
N GLY A 164 23.58 -8.96 2.50
CA GLY A 164 24.61 -9.96 2.27
C GLY A 164 24.19 -11.01 1.26
N THR A 165 25.18 -11.65 0.63
CA THR A 165 24.97 -12.68 -0.40
C THR A 165 24.79 -14.08 0.17
N THR A 166 24.98 -14.29 1.48
CA THR A 166 25.11 -15.62 2.09
C THR A 166 23.79 -16.27 2.51
N ALA A 167 22.90 -15.55 3.20
CA ALA A 167 21.67 -16.16 3.72
C ALA A 167 20.63 -16.22 2.60
N PRO A 168 20.12 -17.37 2.12
CA PRO A 168 19.21 -17.44 0.97
C PRO A 168 17.89 -16.69 1.21
N GLY A 169 17.06 -16.57 0.18
CA GLY A 169 15.66 -16.15 0.35
C GLY A 169 14.86 -17.12 1.22
N TYR A 170 13.87 -16.63 1.94
CA TYR A 170 13.09 -17.42 2.91
C TYR A 170 11.66 -16.93 3.08
N GLU A 171 10.86 -17.78 3.71
CA GLU A 171 9.48 -17.49 4.11
C GLU A 171 9.40 -17.18 5.61
N VAL A 172 8.61 -16.18 5.97
CA VAL A 172 8.29 -15.82 7.35
C VAL A 172 6.79 -15.90 7.53
N THR A 173 6.32 -16.81 8.38
CA THR A 173 4.90 -16.95 8.72
C THR A 173 4.68 -16.59 10.19
N MET A 174 3.83 -15.60 10.47
CA MET A 174 3.47 -15.17 11.82
C MET A 174 1.96 -15.38 12.02
N LYS A 175 1.59 -16.44 12.74
CA LYS A 175 0.18 -16.80 13.02
C LYS A 175 -0.12 -16.59 14.50
N GLY A 176 -0.93 -15.57 14.81
CA GLY A 176 -1.32 -15.26 16.18
C GLY A 176 -1.36 -13.76 16.44
N ASN A 177 -1.18 -13.38 17.70
CA ASN A 177 -1.24 -11.99 18.13
C ASN A 177 0.05 -11.55 18.80
N GLY A 178 0.53 -10.34 18.47
CA GLY A 178 1.66 -9.70 19.16
C GLY A 178 3.03 -10.34 18.89
N ILE A 179 3.17 -11.17 17.85
CA ILE A 179 4.45 -11.80 17.52
C ILE A 179 5.39 -10.73 16.98
N ARG A 180 6.63 -10.67 17.48
CA ARG A 180 7.64 -9.70 17.04
C ARG A 180 8.90 -10.44 16.61
N ILE A 181 9.27 -10.30 15.34
CA ILE A 181 10.44 -10.94 14.75
C ILE A 181 11.33 -9.85 14.14
N VAL A 182 12.62 -9.96 14.41
CA VAL A 182 13.67 -9.27 13.67
C VAL A 182 14.46 -10.32 12.90
N ILE A 183 14.71 -10.07 11.62
CA ILE A 183 15.66 -10.86 10.82
C ILE A 183 16.71 -9.92 10.26
N GLU A 184 17.95 -10.17 10.61
CA GLU A 184 19.10 -9.45 10.06
C GLU A 184 20.09 -10.45 9.48
N GLN A 185 20.37 -10.35 8.19
CA GLN A 185 21.30 -11.25 7.50
C GLN A 185 20.89 -12.73 7.64
N GLY A 186 19.58 -13.01 7.55
CA GLY A 186 18.99 -14.33 7.75
C GLY A 186 19.02 -14.86 9.19
N ARG A 187 19.42 -14.05 10.19
CA ARG A 187 19.40 -14.43 11.61
C ARG A 187 18.17 -13.89 12.31
N VAL A 188 17.42 -14.79 12.94
CA VAL A 188 16.21 -14.45 13.70
C VAL A 188 16.57 -13.96 15.10
N ALA A 189 15.97 -12.84 15.51
CA ALA A 189 16.01 -12.31 16.86
C ALA A 189 14.61 -11.82 17.29
N THR A 190 14.39 -11.69 18.59
CA THR A 190 13.20 -11.04 19.14
C THR A 190 13.43 -9.54 19.21
N MET A 191 12.41 -8.73 18.88
CA MET A 191 12.48 -7.30 19.18
C MET A 191 12.58 -7.09 20.69
N PRO A 192 13.43 -6.16 21.17
CA PRO A 192 13.40 -5.73 22.57
C PRO A 192 12.06 -5.11 22.97
#